data_AF-A0A429FV82-F1
#
_entry.id   AF-A0A429FV82-F1
#
_cell.length_a   1.000
_cell.length_b   1.000
_cell.length_c   1.000
_cell.angle_alpha   90.00
_cell.angle_beta   90.00
_cell.angle_gamma   90.00
#
_symmetry.space_group_name_H-M   'P 1'
#
loop_
_entity.id
_entity.type
_entity.pdbx_description
1 polymer ?
#
loop_
_entity_poly.entity_id
_entity_poly.type
_entity_poly.pdbx_seq_one_letter_code
_entity_poly.pdbx_strand_id
1 'polypeptide(L)'
;MTDFPIQCLVCKREATRYGCDDCRNRLALLLRELELYTVDFLPLMVQPARGQTGRMSPGYGSRSPGRDDVLAALDPRSRPTFGEASTFHPDDGDTWVRSLPSAPVTIAKWIAEERGELPPKSFGGALDYIRKLLWWCAGREDFAELFDDVAELHRQARELSGDRPQKPLGECLTVACDGRVRWGGPGKPARCGECKRTYDGLDLVRLGVAEETAA
;
A
#
# COMPACT_ATOMS: atom_id res chain seq x y z
N MET A 1 5.72 43.09 -1.09
CA MET A 1 6.17 41.69 -1.19
C MET A 1 4.90 40.87 -1.27
N THR A 2 4.59 40.32 -2.44
CA THR A 2 3.46 39.39 -2.59
C THR A 2 3.87 38.08 -1.93
N ASP A 3 3.31 37.80 -0.75
CA ASP A 3 3.40 36.48 -0.13
C ASP A 3 2.71 35.49 -1.06
N PHE A 4 3.51 34.69 -1.76
CA PHE A 4 2.98 33.53 -2.46
C PHE A 4 2.53 32.52 -1.41
N PRO A 5 1.29 31.99 -1.50
CA PRO A 5 0.82 31.00 -0.54
C PRO A 5 1.74 29.78 -0.60
N ILE A 6 2.24 29.35 0.56
CA ILE A 6 3.10 28.18 0.64
C ILE A 6 2.23 26.95 0.33
N GLN A 7 2.66 26.16 -0.65
CA GLN A 7 1.93 24.97 -1.10
C GLN A 7 2.52 23.70 -0.51
N CYS A 8 1.65 22.76 -0.13
CA CYS A 8 2.03 21.43 0.27
C CYS A 8 2.75 20.71 -0.88
N LEU A 9 3.92 20.13 -0.59
CA LEU A 9 4.71 19.41 -1.60
C LEU A 9 3.98 18.18 -2.15
N VAL A 10 3.13 17.52 -1.34
CA VAL A 10 2.39 16.30 -1.68
C VAL A 10 1.12 16.59 -2.49
N CYS A 11 0.23 17.45 -1.99
CA CYS A 11 -1.11 17.65 -2.58
C CYS A 11 -1.32 19.01 -3.26
N LYS A 12 -0.31 19.90 -3.25
CA LYS A 12 -0.34 21.25 -3.83
C LYS A 12 -1.43 22.20 -3.26
N ARG A 13 -2.08 21.83 -2.16
CA ARG A 13 -3.00 22.70 -1.38
C ARG A 13 -2.21 23.68 -0.51
N GLU A 14 -2.88 24.69 0.03
CA GLU A 14 -2.29 25.61 1.01
C GLU A 14 -1.76 24.85 2.24
N ALA A 15 -0.59 25.24 2.71
CA ALA A 15 0.10 24.62 3.84
C ALA A 15 0.83 25.66 4.69
N THR A 16 1.09 25.32 5.95
CA THR A 16 1.89 26.16 6.84
C THR A 16 3.37 26.21 6.41
N ARG A 17 3.87 25.11 5.83
CA ARG A 17 5.24 25.00 5.31
C ARG A 17 5.27 23.97 4.17
N TYR A 18 5.90 22.81 4.34
CA TYR A 18 6.03 21.82 3.26
C TYR A 18 4.91 20.76 3.25
N GLY A 19 4.31 20.45 4.41
CA GLY A 19 3.17 19.54 4.56
C GLY A 19 1.92 20.25 5.06
N CYS A 20 0.74 19.91 4.52
CA CYS A 20 -0.55 20.33 5.09
C CYS A 20 -1.07 19.31 6.12
N ASP A 21 -2.05 19.73 6.93
CA ASP A 21 -2.66 18.87 7.97
C ASP A 21 -3.31 17.61 7.38
N ASP A 22 -3.93 17.70 6.19
CA ASP A 22 -4.53 16.56 5.51
C ASP A 22 -3.49 15.49 5.15
N CYS A 23 -2.36 15.90 4.57
CA CYS A 23 -1.27 14.98 4.21
C CYS A 23 -0.62 14.39 5.47
N ARG A 24 -0.49 15.18 6.54
CA ARG A 24 0.00 14.69 7.83
C ARG A 24 -0.92 13.62 8.42
N ASN A 25 -2.23 13.88 8.44
CA ASN A 25 -3.23 12.94 8.94
C ASN A 25 -3.29 11.67 8.07
N ARG A 26 -3.17 11.81 6.75
CA ARG A 26 -3.08 10.68 5.84
C ARG A 26 -1.84 9.84 6.10
N LEU A 27 -0.68 10.45 6.30
CA LEU A 27 0.55 9.74 6.64
C LEU A 27 0.42 8.98 7.97
N ALA A 28 -0.21 9.59 8.99
CA ALA A 28 -0.51 8.91 10.25
C ALA A 28 -1.39 7.66 10.06
N LEU A 29 -2.39 7.74 9.18
CA LEU A 29 -3.27 6.62 8.84
C LEU A 29 -2.51 5.51 8.10
N LEU A 30 -1.67 5.86 7.12
CA LEU A 30 -0.83 4.91 6.40
C LEU A 30 0.09 4.14 7.36
N LEU A 31 0.74 4.83 8.31
CA LEU A 31 1.59 4.19 9.32
C LEU A 31 0.81 3.23 10.23
N ARG A 32 -0.41 3.60 10.62
CA ARG A 32 -1.28 2.73 11.44
C ARG A 32 -1.73 1.49 10.66
N GLU A 33 -2.12 1.65 9.40
CA GLU A 33 -2.52 0.52 8.56
C GLU A 33 -1.33 -0.37 8.21
N LEU A 34 -0.14 0.21 8.01
CA LEU A 34 1.10 -0.54 7.82
C LEU A 34 1.43 -1.43 9.03
N GLU A 35 1.24 -0.91 10.25
CA GLU A 35 1.37 -1.68 11.50
C GLU A 35 0.43 -2.89 11.48
N LEU A 36 -0.85 -2.62 11.20
CA LEU A 36 -1.91 -3.63 11.16
C LEU A 36 -1.61 -4.73 10.12
N TYR A 37 -1.28 -4.37 8.87
CA TYR A 37 -0.98 -5.37 7.85
C TYR A 37 0.25 -6.21 8.22
N THR A 38 1.31 -5.57 8.71
CA THR A 38 2.60 -6.22 8.96
C THR A 38 2.56 -7.12 10.19
N VAL A 39 1.84 -6.72 11.25
CA VAL A 39 1.79 -7.46 12.52
C VAL A 39 0.67 -8.50 12.53
N ASP A 40 -0.52 -8.17 12.02
CA ASP A 40 -1.70 -8.99 12.23
C ASP A 40 -2.10 -9.81 11.01
N PHE A 41 -1.98 -9.25 9.79
CA PHE A 41 -2.48 -9.92 8.58
C PHE A 41 -1.43 -10.77 7.88
N LEU A 42 -0.31 -10.18 7.48
CA LEU A 42 0.69 -10.86 6.64
C LEU A 42 1.27 -12.12 7.29
N PRO A 43 1.54 -12.19 8.61
CA PRO A 43 2.00 -13.42 9.25
C PRO A 43 1.01 -14.60 9.10
N LEU A 44 -0.29 -14.33 8.99
CA LEU A 44 -1.33 -15.34 8.76
C LEU A 44 -1.41 -15.77 7.29
N MET A 45 -0.76 -15.03 6.38
CA MET A 45 -0.77 -15.25 4.93
C MET A 45 0.52 -15.86 4.41
N VAL A 46 1.40 -16.31 5.30
CA VAL A 46 2.63 -17.05 4.94
C VAL A 46 2.29 -18.39 4.28
N GLN A 47 1.17 -19.02 4.65
CA GLN A 47 0.70 -20.24 4.00
C GLN A 47 0.05 -19.93 2.63
N PRO A 48 0.29 -20.76 1.60
CA PRO A 48 -0.35 -20.61 0.31
C PRO A 48 -1.87 -20.75 0.45
N ALA A 49 -2.62 -19.92 -0.27
CA ALA A 49 -4.07 -20.02 -0.30
C ALA A 49 -4.50 -21.42 -0.77
N ARG A 50 -5.44 -22.06 -0.05
CA ARG A 50 -6.00 -23.38 -0.39
C ARG A 50 -6.45 -23.36 -1.86
N GLY A 51 -5.88 -24.22 -2.69
CA GLY A 51 -6.18 -24.32 -4.12
C GLY A 51 -4.95 -24.28 -5.04
N GLN A 52 -3.77 -23.89 -4.54
CA GLN A 52 -2.49 -24.14 -5.24
C GLN A 52 -2.05 -25.61 -5.08
N THR A 53 -2.91 -26.55 -5.43
CA THR A 53 -2.53 -27.96 -5.56
C THR A 53 -2.08 -28.20 -6.99
N GLY A 54 -0.83 -27.86 -7.27
CA GLY A 54 -0.13 -28.42 -8.43
C GLY A 54 0.14 -29.88 -8.14
N ARG A 55 -0.76 -30.78 -8.54
CA ARG A 55 -0.46 -32.21 -8.66
C ARG A 55 0.51 -32.33 -9.83
N MET A 56 1.81 -32.20 -9.58
CA MET A 56 2.85 -32.38 -10.60
C MET A 56 3.88 -33.41 -10.17
N SER A 57 4.43 -34.07 -11.19
CA SER A 57 5.32 -35.23 -11.10
C SER A 57 6.61 -34.93 -10.32
N PRO A 58 7.24 -35.96 -9.72
CA PRO A 58 8.41 -35.78 -8.87
C PRO A 58 9.61 -35.33 -9.72
N GLY A 59 10.22 -34.18 -9.39
CA GLY A 59 11.59 -33.89 -9.84
C GLY A 59 12.00 -32.43 -10.03
N TYR A 60 11.15 -31.56 -10.59
CA TYR A 60 11.61 -30.20 -10.98
C TYR A 60 10.48 -29.18 -10.87
N GLY A 61 10.46 -28.46 -9.74
CA GLY A 61 9.46 -27.43 -9.45
C GLY A 61 9.31 -27.20 -7.95
N SER A 62 10.43 -27.10 -7.22
CA SER A 62 10.42 -26.78 -5.79
C SER A 62 10.04 -25.32 -5.60
N ARG A 63 8.75 -25.00 -5.67
CA ARG A 63 8.26 -23.76 -5.06
C ARG A 63 8.18 -23.99 -3.56
N SER A 64 8.59 -22.99 -2.79
CA SER A 64 8.47 -22.98 -1.34
C SER A 64 7.04 -23.34 -0.94
N PRO A 65 6.85 -24.10 0.16
CA PRO A 65 5.52 -24.34 0.70
C PRO A 65 4.87 -23.07 1.28
N GLY A 66 5.57 -21.92 1.27
CA GLY A 66 5.07 -20.62 1.70
C GLY A 66 4.95 -19.62 0.55
N ARG A 67 4.26 -18.51 0.84
CA ARG A 67 4.22 -17.32 -0.01
C ARG A 67 5.54 -16.55 0.11
N ASP A 68 6.47 -16.82 -0.80
CA ASP A 68 7.82 -16.25 -0.78
C ASP A 68 7.84 -14.72 -0.84
N ASP A 69 6.87 -14.11 -1.53
CA ASP A 69 6.65 -12.66 -1.56
C ASP A 69 6.35 -12.09 -0.16
N VAL A 70 5.49 -12.76 0.60
CA VAL A 70 5.13 -12.38 1.98
C VAL A 70 6.31 -12.63 2.93
N LEU A 71 7.00 -13.76 2.78
CA LEU A 71 8.18 -14.09 3.58
C LEU A 71 9.30 -13.08 3.36
N ALA A 72 9.58 -12.72 2.11
CA ALA A 72 10.57 -11.70 1.77
C ALA A 72 10.19 -10.32 2.34
N ALA A 73 8.92 -9.94 2.28
CA ALA A 73 8.41 -8.69 2.85
C ALA A 73 8.53 -8.63 4.38
N LEU A 74 8.34 -9.76 5.06
CA LEU A 74 8.40 -9.85 6.53
C LEU A 74 9.82 -10.07 7.06
N ASP A 75 10.78 -10.49 6.23
CA ASP A 75 12.16 -10.67 6.67
C ASP A 75 12.84 -9.31 6.88
N PRO A 76 13.28 -8.96 8.11
CA PRO A 76 14.01 -7.72 8.38
C PRO A 76 15.40 -7.68 7.71
N ARG A 77 15.89 -8.80 7.17
CA ARG A 77 17.16 -8.88 6.44
C ARG A 77 17.03 -8.58 4.95
N SER A 78 15.81 -8.56 4.40
CA SER A 78 15.56 -8.19 3.01
C SER A 78 15.87 -6.70 2.81
N ARG A 79 17.09 -6.38 2.42
CA ARG A 79 17.54 -5.00 2.22
C ARG A 79 17.48 -4.62 0.73
N PRO A 80 17.14 -3.36 0.40
CA PRO A 80 17.69 -2.75 -0.80
C PRO A 80 19.21 -2.78 -0.67
N THR A 81 19.88 -3.60 -1.47
CA THR A 81 21.30 -3.34 -1.71
C THR A 81 21.35 -2.15 -2.66
N PHE A 82 22.07 -1.10 -2.30
CA PHE A 82 22.54 -0.10 -3.27
C PHE A 82 23.22 -0.85 -4.42
N GLY A 83 22.62 -0.86 -5.62
CA GLY A 83 23.25 -1.35 -6.85
C GLY A 83 22.82 -2.73 -7.33
N GLU A 84 22.97 -3.80 -6.54
CA GLU A 84 22.71 -5.18 -7.01
C GLU A 84 22.18 -6.05 -5.88
N ALA A 85 20.98 -6.62 -6.04
CA ALA A 85 20.36 -7.47 -5.02
C ALA A 85 20.98 -8.87 -5.01
N SER A 86 21.36 -9.36 -3.82
CA SER A 86 21.99 -10.69 -3.66
C SER A 86 20.99 -11.85 -3.58
N THR A 87 19.70 -11.60 -3.84
CA THR A 87 18.63 -12.61 -3.80
C THR A 87 17.75 -12.58 -5.06
N PHE A 88 18.30 -12.16 -6.20
CA PHE A 88 17.63 -12.41 -7.47
C PHE A 88 17.65 -13.92 -7.76
N HIS A 89 16.49 -14.56 -7.81
CA HIS A 89 16.35 -15.70 -8.69
C HIS A 89 16.35 -15.16 -10.13
N PRO A 90 17.02 -15.80 -11.11
CA PRO A 90 17.05 -15.35 -12.51
C PRO A 90 15.67 -15.17 -13.19
N ASP A 91 14.58 -15.60 -12.53
CA ASP A 91 13.21 -15.57 -13.03
C ASP A 91 12.33 -14.50 -12.35
N ASP A 92 12.85 -13.78 -11.36
CA ASP A 92 12.10 -12.70 -10.69
C ASP A 92 12.17 -11.44 -11.55
N GLY A 93 11.08 -11.16 -12.29
CA GLY A 93 10.89 -9.89 -13.01
C GLY A 93 10.96 -8.67 -12.08
N ASP A 94 10.88 -7.47 -12.67
CA ASP A 94 11.05 -6.12 -12.07
C ASP A 94 10.31 -5.77 -10.75
N THR A 95 9.61 -6.70 -10.09
CA THR A 95 8.87 -6.50 -8.84
C THR A 95 9.72 -6.87 -7.63
N TRP A 96 10.48 -5.90 -7.10
CA TRP A 96 11.21 -6.07 -5.83
C TRP A 96 10.30 -5.81 -4.61
N VAL A 97 10.44 -6.66 -3.58
CA VAL A 97 9.69 -6.56 -2.31
C VAL A 97 10.58 -5.95 -1.23
N ARG A 98 10.25 -4.75 -0.74
CA ARG A 98 10.92 -4.11 0.40
C ARG A 98 10.57 -4.82 1.71
N SER A 99 11.52 -4.90 2.65
CA SER A 99 11.23 -5.34 4.02
C SER A 99 10.32 -4.32 4.73
N LEU A 100 9.09 -4.75 5.03
CA LEU A 100 8.11 -3.95 5.76
C LEU A 100 8.55 -3.67 7.19
N PRO A 101 9.15 -4.62 7.95
CA PRO A 101 9.65 -4.32 9.29
C PRO A 101 10.90 -3.44 9.31
N SER A 102 11.83 -3.63 8.37
CA SER A 102 13.10 -2.89 8.41
C SER A 102 12.97 -1.47 7.87
N ALA A 103 12.10 -1.21 6.90
CA ALA A 103 12.05 0.10 6.25
C ALA A 103 11.65 1.25 7.21
N PRO A 104 10.61 1.13 8.06
CA PRO A 104 10.31 2.16 9.05
C PRO A 104 11.39 2.35 10.11
N VAL A 105 12.12 1.29 10.46
CA VAL A 105 13.28 1.40 11.37
C VAL A 105 14.39 2.24 10.73
N THR A 106 14.65 2.06 9.43
CA THR A 106 15.61 2.88 8.68
C THR A 106 15.16 4.33 8.60
N ILE A 107 13.88 4.59 8.30
CA ILE A 107 13.30 5.94 8.26
C ILE A 107 13.41 6.61 9.64
N ALA A 108 13.02 5.91 10.71
CA ALA A 108 13.11 6.43 12.07
C ALA A 108 14.56 6.66 12.52
N LYS A 109 15.50 5.83 12.04
CA LYS A 109 16.93 6.04 12.29
C LYS A 109 17.43 7.33 11.65
N TRP A 110 17.09 7.56 10.38
CA TRP A 110 17.44 8.81 9.69
C TRP A 110 16.86 10.04 10.40
N ILE A 111 15.57 10.00 10.79
CA ILE A 111 14.94 11.09 11.56
C ILE A 111 15.64 11.32 12.90
N ALA A 112 16.00 10.25 13.61
CA ALA A 112 16.69 10.37 14.90
C ALA A 112 18.11 10.94 14.76
N GLU A 113 18.85 10.54 13.72
CA GLU A 113 20.17 11.09 13.40
C GLU A 113 20.12 12.61 13.15
N GLU A 114 19.14 13.05 12.35
CA GLU A 114 18.89 14.47 12.08
C GLU A 114 18.53 15.28 13.33
N ARG A 115 17.92 14.64 14.33
CA ARG A 115 17.53 15.26 15.59
C ARG A 115 18.57 15.11 16.71
N GLY A 116 19.65 14.37 16.48
CA GLY A 116 20.62 14.02 17.52
C GLY A 116 20.02 13.15 18.64
N GLU A 117 18.99 12.36 18.33
CA GLU A 117 18.29 11.48 19.26
C GLU A 117 18.70 10.02 19.05
N LEU A 118 18.40 9.16 20.04
CA LEU A 118 18.62 7.72 19.90
C LEU A 118 17.52 7.08 19.05
N PRO A 119 17.87 6.31 18.00
CA PRO A 119 16.87 5.73 17.11
C PRO A 119 16.15 4.55 17.77
N PRO A 120 14.83 4.38 17.50
CA PRO A 120 14.11 3.18 17.91
C PRO A 120 14.66 1.95 17.16
N LYS A 121 14.74 0.82 17.87
CA LYS A 121 15.28 -0.44 17.33
C LYS A 121 14.22 -1.45 16.91
N SER A 122 12.96 -1.23 17.29
CA SER A 122 11.83 -2.10 16.96
C SER A 122 10.93 -1.45 15.92
N PHE A 123 10.27 -2.27 15.11
CA PHE A 123 9.31 -1.82 14.11
C PHE A 123 8.18 -0.97 14.72
N GLY A 124 7.49 -1.47 15.76
CA GLY A 124 6.43 -0.71 16.43
C GLY A 124 6.93 0.59 17.08
N GLY A 125 8.13 0.57 17.65
CA GLY A 125 8.77 1.77 18.19
C GLY A 125 9.12 2.79 17.11
N ALA A 126 9.55 2.34 15.94
CA ALA A 126 9.81 3.20 14.79
C ALA A 126 8.54 3.87 14.26
N LEU A 127 7.43 3.11 14.11
CA LEU A 127 6.16 3.69 13.68
C LEU A 127 5.60 4.71 14.69
N ASP A 128 5.66 4.41 15.99
CA ASP A 128 5.28 5.35 17.04
C ASP A 128 6.14 6.63 17.03
N TYR A 129 7.46 6.47 16.86
CA TYR A 129 8.39 7.58 16.77
C TYR A 129 8.08 8.49 15.58
N ILE A 130 7.90 7.93 14.38
CA ILE A 130 7.54 8.69 13.18
C ILE A 130 6.21 9.41 13.38
N ARG A 131 5.18 8.72 13.92
CA ARG A 131 3.86 9.30 14.20
C ARG A 131 3.94 10.51 15.13
N LYS A 132 4.72 10.43 16.21
CA LYS A 132 4.92 11.53 17.17
C LYS A 132 5.62 12.74 16.54
N LEU A 133 6.45 12.52 15.54
CA LEU A 133 7.24 13.56 14.87
C LEU A 133 6.62 14.07 13.57
N LEU A 134 5.40 13.68 13.22
CA LEU A 134 4.77 14.08 11.96
C LEU A 134 4.64 15.60 11.77
N TRP A 135 4.42 16.35 12.85
CA TRP A 135 4.42 17.83 12.78
C TRP A 135 5.79 18.38 12.41
N TRP A 136 6.86 17.82 12.99
CA TRP A 136 8.24 18.22 12.67
C TRP A 136 8.60 17.81 11.23
N CYS A 137 8.23 16.60 10.81
CA CYS A 137 8.47 16.11 9.45
C CYS A 137 7.77 16.99 8.40
N ALA A 138 6.52 17.40 8.65
CA ALA A 138 5.78 18.30 7.76
C ALA A 138 6.41 19.71 7.63
N GLY A 139 7.32 20.05 8.53
CA GLY A 139 8.12 21.27 8.50
C GLY A 139 9.40 21.18 7.66
N ARG A 140 9.70 20.04 7.03
CA ARG A 140 10.92 19.80 6.25
C ARG A 140 10.66 19.67 4.75
N GLU A 141 11.68 19.99 3.95
CA GLU A 141 11.61 19.95 2.48
C GLU A 141 11.52 18.52 1.91
N ASP A 142 12.00 17.54 2.67
CA ASP A 142 11.97 16.10 2.37
C ASP A 142 10.62 15.43 2.73
N PHE A 143 9.61 16.21 3.18
CA PHE A 143 8.32 15.65 3.60
C PHE A 143 7.62 14.83 2.50
N ALA A 144 7.76 15.25 1.23
CA ALA A 144 7.16 14.51 0.12
C ALA A 144 7.82 13.14 -0.09
N GLU A 145 9.14 13.07 0.03
CA GLU A 145 9.89 11.80 -0.08
C GLU A 145 9.50 10.84 1.05
N LEU A 146 9.43 11.35 2.29
CA LEU A 146 8.93 10.56 3.43
C LEU A 146 7.51 10.05 3.19
N PHE A 147 6.63 10.90 2.65
CA PHE A 147 5.26 10.53 2.36
C PHE A 147 5.20 9.40 1.31
N ASP A 148 5.95 9.55 0.23
CA ASP A 148 5.99 8.57 -0.87
C ASP A 148 6.58 7.24 -0.40
N ASP A 149 7.66 7.26 0.40
CA ASP A 149 8.26 6.05 0.97
C ASP A 149 7.26 5.26 1.83
N VAL A 150 6.51 5.95 2.71
CA VAL A 150 5.51 5.28 3.55
C VAL A 150 4.29 4.84 2.74
N ALA A 151 3.87 5.62 1.75
CA ALA A 151 2.78 5.25 0.85
C ALA A 151 3.14 4.02 0.01
N GLU A 152 4.39 3.90 -0.42
CA GLU A 152 4.92 2.72 -1.12
C GLU A 152 4.85 1.47 -0.24
N LEU A 153 5.38 1.55 0.99
CA LEU A 153 5.35 0.45 1.96
C LEU A 153 3.92 0.01 2.26
N HIS A 154 3.01 0.97 2.45
CA HIS A 154 1.60 0.71 2.65
C HIS A 154 0.96 0.02 1.46
N ARG A 155 1.20 0.51 0.24
CA ARG A 155 0.71 -0.10 -1.00
C ARG A 155 1.19 -1.54 -1.13
N GLN A 156 2.47 -1.78 -0.90
CA GLN A 156 3.05 -3.13 -0.93
C GLN A 156 2.38 -4.05 0.12
N ALA A 157 2.25 -3.60 1.37
CA ALA A 157 1.60 -4.38 2.43
C ALA A 157 0.14 -4.71 2.09
N ARG A 158 -0.57 -3.75 1.52
CA ARG A 158 -1.95 -3.87 1.06
C ARG A 158 -2.11 -4.82 -0.13
N GLU A 159 -1.17 -4.81 -1.07
CA GLU A 159 -1.16 -5.73 -2.22
C GLU A 159 -0.87 -7.17 -1.79
N LEU A 160 0.12 -7.36 -0.91
CA LEU A 160 0.48 -8.67 -0.37
C LEU A 160 -0.64 -9.29 0.47
N SER A 161 -1.41 -8.45 1.18
CA SER A 161 -2.56 -8.88 1.97
C SER A 161 -3.80 -9.19 1.11
N GLY A 162 -3.76 -8.91 -0.19
CA GLY A 162 -4.91 -9.08 -1.07
C GLY A 162 -6.03 -8.06 -0.82
N ASP A 163 -5.80 -7.05 0.02
CA ASP A 163 -6.70 -5.91 0.21
C ASP A 163 -6.56 -4.94 -0.97
N ARG A 164 -6.76 -5.44 -2.18
CA ARG A 164 -6.79 -4.57 -3.36
C ARG A 164 -8.09 -3.78 -3.34
N PRO A 165 -8.06 -2.47 -3.64
CA PRO A 165 -9.30 -1.74 -3.88
C PRO A 165 -10.06 -2.51 -4.95
N GLN A 166 -11.30 -2.89 -4.64
CA GLN A 166 -12.05 -3.78 -5.53
C GLN A 166 -12.06 -3.17 -6.93
N LYS A 167 -11.61 -3.96 -7.91
CA LYS A 167 -11.70 -3.57 -9.30
C LYS A 167 -13.17 -3.18 -9.55
N PRO A 168 -13.40 -2.06 -10.25
CA PRO A 168 -14.76 -1.72 -10.64
C PRO A 168 -15.38 -2.93 -11.35
N LEU A 169 -16.64 -3.21 -11.03
CA LEU A 169 -17.40 -4.31 -11.65
C LEU A 169 -17.71 -4.01 -13.11
N GLY A 170 -17.68 -2.74 -13.48
CA GLY A 170 -17.68 -2.26 -14.86
C GLY A 170 -18.08 -0.79 -14.98
N GLU A 171 -18.30 -0.33 -16.20
CA GLU A 171 -18.86 0.99 -16.50
C GLU A 171 -20.34 1.09 -16.10
N CYS A 172 -20.80 2.30 -15.78
CA CYS A 172 -22.20 2.52 -15.42
C CYS A 172 -23.12 2.31 -16.63
N LEU A 173 -24.11 1.43 -16.50
CA LEU A 173 -25.15 1.21 -17.52
C LEU A 173 -26.14 2.38 -17.67
N THR A 174 -25.94 3.50 -16.97
CA THR A 174 -26.83 4.65 -17.06
C THR A 174 -26.39 5.53 -18.21
N VAL A 175 -27.31 5.81 -19.13
CA VAL A 175 -27.07 6.69 -20.29
C VAL A 175 -26.56 8.05 -19.78
N ALA A 176 -25.44 8.51 -20.35
CA ALA A 176 -24.73 9.75 -19.97
C ALA A 176 -24.05 9.74 -18.59
N CYS A 177 -23.66 8.57 -18.08
CA CYS A 177 -22.84 8.45 -16.88
C CYS A 177 -21.57 7.64 -17.17
N ASP A 178 -20.42 8.31 -17.13
CA ASP A 178 -19.10 7.69 -17.38
C ASP A 178 -18.49 7.10 -16.08
N GLY A 179 -19.29 7.07 -15.00
CA GLY A 179 -18.86 6.59 -13.71
C GLY A 179 -18.65 5.08 -13.67
N ARG A 180 -17.77 4.63 -12.77
CA ARG A 180 -17.50 3.19 -12.58
C ARG A 180 -18.34 2.60 -11.44
N VAL A 181 -18.87 1.40 -11.65
CA VAL A 181 -19.62 0.65 -10.64
C VAL A 181 -18.65 -0.11 -9.74
N ARG A 182 -18.82 0.03 -8.43
CA ARG A 182 -18.01 -0.67 -7.42
C ARG A 182 -18.91 -1.46 -6.50
N TRP A 183 -18.43 -2.61 -6.04
CA TRP A 183 -19.14 -3.39 -5.03
C TRP A 183 -19.27 -2.60 -3.71
N GLY A 184 -20.43 -2.72 -3.07
CA GLY A 184 -20.76 -1.93 -1.88
C GLY A 184 -20.29 -2.52 -0.54
N GLY A 185 -19.87 -3.78 -0.51
CA GLY A 185 -19.64 -4.53 0.73
C GLY A 185 -20.58 -5.73 0.89
N PRO A 186 -20.31 -6.65 1.85
CA PRO A 186 -21.26 -7.70 2.19
C PRO A 186 -22.60 -7.09 2.61
N GLY A 187 -23.70 -7.55 2.01
CA GLY A 187 -25.05 -7.05 2.30
C GLY A 187 -25.35 -5.64 1.79
N LYS A 188 -24.46 -5.03 0.99
CA LYS A 188 -24.66 -3.72 0.37
C LYS A 188 -24.70 -3.85 -1.16
N PRO A 189 -25.64 -3.16 -1.85
CA PRO A 189 -25.68 -3.19 -3.30
C PRO A 189 -24.43 -2.53 -3.89
N ALA A 190 -24.01 -2.98 -5.07
CA ALA A 190 -22.97 -2.27 -5.82
C ALA A 190 -23.49 -0.89 -6.23
N ARG A 191 -22.61 0.09 -6.40
CA ARG A 191 -23.01 1.47 -6.69
C ARG A 191 -22.06 2.14 -7.66
N CYS A 192 -22.61 2.94 -8.57
CA CYS A 192 -21.83 3.85 -9.38
C CYS A 192 -21.20 4.96 -8.50
N GLY A 193 -19.91 5.23 -8.71
CA GLY A 193 -19.19 6.28 -8.01
C GLY A 193 -19.74 7.69 -8.27
N GLU A 194 -20.35 7.92 -9.44
CA GLU A 194 -20.81 9.24 -9.91
C GLU A 194 -22.31 9.42 -9.71
N CYS A 195 -23.14 8.82 -10.58
CA CYS A 195 -24.60 8.97 -10.52
C CYS A 195 -25.25 8.28 -9.33
N LYS A 196 -24.47 7.57 -8.50
CA LYS A 196 -24.94 6.93 -7.28
C LYS A 196 -26.01 5.86 -7.46
N ARG A 197 -26.32 5.44 -8.69
CA ARG A 197 -27.22 4.31 -8.99
C ARG A 197 -26.71 3.03 -8.33
N THR A 198 -27.63 2.30 -7.72
CA THR A 198 -27.39 0.97 -7.14
C THR A 198 -27.61 -0.12 -8.18
N TYR A 199 -26.81 -1.18 -8.09
CA TYR A 199 -26.84 -2.35 -8.95
C TYR A 199 -26.99 -3.59 -8.06
N ASP A 200 -28.03 -4.37 -8.33
CA ASP A 200 -28.35 -5.63 -7.65
C ASP A 200 -28.79 -6.70 -8.67
N GLY A 201 -28.81 -7.97 -8.24
CA GLY A 201 -29.35 -9.09 -9.01
C GLY A 201 -28.96 -9.10 -10.50
N LEU A 202 -29.95 -8.89 -11.37
CA LEU A 202 -29.82 -8.90 -12.84
C LEU A 202 -28.95 -7.76 -13.39
N ASP A 203 -28.90 -6.61 -12.71
CA ASP A 203 -28.08 -5.48 -13.15
C ASP A 203 -26.58 -5.80 -13.02
N LEU A 204 -26.19 -6.66 -12.08
CA LEU A 204 -24.82 -7.18 -11.96
C LEU A 204 -24.47 -8.17 -13.09
N VAL A 205 -25.43 -9.00 -13.51
CA VAL A 205 -25.25 -9.91 -14.66
C VAL A 205 -25.06 -9.10 -15.94
N ARG A 206 -25.85 -8.05 -16.14
CA ARG A 206 -25.73 -7.14 -17.29
C ARG A 206 -24.39 -6.41 -17.32
N LEU A 207 -23.89 -5.98 -16.15
CA LEU A 207 -22.55 -5.41 -16.02
C LEU A 207 -21.46 -6.40 -16.44
N GLY A 208 -21.55 -7.66 -16.01
CA GLY A 208 -20.59 -8.70 -16.37
C GLY A 208 -20.54 -8.96 -17.88
N VAL A 209 -21.70 -9.05 -18.53
CA VAL A 209 -21.78 -9.21 -20.00
C VAL A 209 -21.22 -8.00 -20.74
N ALA A 210 -21.50 -6.78 -20.26
CA ALA A 210 -21.00 -5.55 -20.89
C ALA A 210 -19.47 -5.46 -20.84
N GLU A 211 -18.85 -5.83 -19.72
CA GLU A 211 -17.38 -5.91 -19.60
C GLU A 211 -16.77 -6.98 -20.50
N GLU A 212 -17.38 -8.17 -20.60
CA GLU A 212 -16.92 -9.24 -21.51
C GLU A 212 -16.98 -8.82 -22.98
N THR A 213 -17.95 -8.01 -23.37
CA THR A 213 -18.04 -7.48 -24.75
C THR A 213 -17.11 -6.31 -25.03
N ALA A 214 -16.58 -5.64 -24.01
CA ALA A 214 -15.68 -4.50 -24.13
C ALA A 214 -14.19 -4.90 -24.09
N ALA A 215 -13.89 -6.14 -23.65
CA ALA A 215 -12.55 -6.73 -23.59
C ALA A 215 -12.14 -7.39 -24.92
#